data_AF-A0A1F9U185-F1
#
_entry.id   AF-A0A1F9U185-F1
#
_cell.length_a   1.000
_cell.length_b   1.000
_cell.length_c   1.000
_cell.angle_alpha   90.00
_cell.angle_beta   90.00
_cell.angle_gamma   90.00
#
_symmetry.space_group_name_H-M   'P 1'
#
loop_
_entity.id
_entity.type
_entity.pdbx_description
1 polymer ?
#
loop_
_entity_poly.entity_id
_entity_poly.type
_entity_poly.pdbx_seq_one_letter_code
_entity_poly.pdbx_strand_id
1 'polypeptide(L)'
;MTSRQLQFRLKAQKKVRRFWMGILALIPLVLFWVNQTVSSTKVLYQIQKLNEDLKVEQDRKISLEMLRDRLTSLEFVEWTARNKLGFTDPRRQDIILIESNT
;
A
#
# COMPACT_ATOMS: atom_id res chain seq x y z
N MET A 1 45.15 60.13 -6.35
CA MET A 1 44.13 59.23 -6.97
C MET A 1 42.96 60.07 -7.44
N THR A 2 42.63 60.05 -8.73
CA THR A 2 41.60 60.92 -9.30
C THR A 2 40.18 60.40 -8.98
N SER A 3 39.24 61.31 -8.70
CA SER A 3 37.85 61.02 -8.32
C SER A 3 37.14 60.03 -9.25
N ARG A 4 37.49 60.04 -10.54
CA ARG A 4 36.97 59.11 -11.56
C ARG A 4 37.35 57.65 -11.28
N GLN A 5 38.60 57.36 -10.91
CA GLN A 5 39.05 55.99 -10.62
C GLN A 5 38.33 55.40 -9.39
N LEU A 6 38.03 56.24 -8.40
CA LEU A 6 37.31 55.84 -7.19
C LEU A 6 35.85 55.46 -7.51
N GLN A 7 35.18 56.22 -8.39
CA GLN A 7 33.82 55.91 -8.81
C GLN A 7 33.71 54.62 -9.63
N PHE A 8 34.69 54.31 -10.48
CA PHE A 8 34.71 53.04 -11.23
C PHE A 8 34.85 51.84 -10.29
N ARG A 9 35.71 51.93 -9.27
CA ARG A 9 35.86 50.87 -8.26
C ARG A 9 34.57 50.66 -7.45
N LEU A 10 33.91 51.73 -7.02
CA LEU A 10 32.63 51.64 -6.29
C LEU A 10 31.51 51.04 -7.15
N LYS A 11 31.44 51.37 -8.45
CA LYS A 11 30.47 50.76 -9.39
C LYS A 11 30.75 49.28 -9.60
N ALA A 12 32.02 48.89 -9.79
CA ALA A 12 32.42 47.49 -9.93
C ALA A 12 32.10 46.68 -8.67
N GLN A 13 32.39 47.22 -7.49
CA GLN A 13 32.13 46.57 -6.21
C GLN A 13 30.62 46.39 -5.94
N LYS A 14 29.77 47.35 -6.31
CA LYS A 14 28.31 47.20 -6.25
C LYS A 14 27.79 46.11 -7.19
N LYS A 15 28.37 45.97 -8.38
CA LYS A 15 27.97 44.95 -9.37
C LYS A 15 28.31 43.54 -8.88
N VAL A 16 29.51 43.37 -8.33
CA VAL A 16 29.96 42.12 -7.70
C VAL A 16 29.08 41.77 -6.50
N ARG A 17 28.77 42.74 -5.63
CA ARG A 17 27.90 42.50 -4.46
C ARG A 17 26.49 42.03 -4.84
N ARG A 18 25.88 42.60 -5.90
CA ARG A 18 24.56 42.15 -6.38
C ARG A 18 24.61 40.73 -6.95
N PHE A 19 25.68 40.39 -7.66
CA PHE A 19 25.88 39.04 -8.19
C PHE A 19 25.97 38.00 -7.06
N TRP A 20 26.77 38.28 -6.03
CA TRP A 20 26.88 37.41 -4.85
C TRP A 20 25.56 37.29 -4.09
N MET A 21 24.81 38.39 -3.90
CA MET A 21 23.48 38.33 -3.28
C MET A 21 22.49 37.47 -4.07
N GLY A 22 22.57 37.50 -5.41
CA GLY A 22 21.72 36.66 -6.27
C GLY A 22 22.05 35.16 -6.12
N ILE A 23 23.34 34.81 -6.09
CA ILE A 23 23.77 33.43 -5.85
C ILE A 23 23.33 32.96 -4.46
N LEU A 24 23.51 33.80 -3.44
CA LEU A 24 23.15 33.47 -2.06
C LEU A 24 21.63 33.30 -1.88
N ALA A 25 20.82 34.03 -2.65
CA ALA A 25 19.37 33.87 -2.69
C ALA A 25 18.91 32.61 -3.45
N LEU A 26 19.73 32.09 -4.37
CA LEU A 26 19.43 30.88 -5.15
C LEU A 26 19.60 29.60 -4.32
N ILE A 27 20.56 29.59 -3.39
CA ILE A 27 20.83 28.46 -2.50
C ILE A 27 19.60 27.99 -1.70
N PRO A 28 18.88 28.86 -0.96
CA PRO A 28 17.70 28.44 -0.21
C PRO A 28 16.55 27.98 -1.12
N LEU A 29 16.46 28.51 -2.35
CA LEU A 29 15.46 28.07 -3.33
C LEU A 29 15.70 26.62 -3.75
N VAL A 30 16.96 26.26 -4.04
CA VAL A 30 17.34 24.89 -4.41
C VAL A 30 17.14 23.94 -3.23
N LEU A 31 17.54 24.34 -2.02
CA LEU A 31 17.34 23.53 -0.80
C LEU A 31 15.86 23.27 -0.53
N PHE A 32 15.00 24.29 -0.69
CA PHE A 32 13.56 24.15 -0.57
C PHE A 32 13.00 23.17 -1.60
N TRP A 33 13.47 23.26 -2.85
CA TRP A 33 13.03 22.37 -3.92
C TRP A 33 13.40 20.92 -3.66
N VAL A 34 14.65 20.65 -3.27
CA VAL A 34 15.11 19.30 -2.90
C VAL A 34 14.32 18.76 -1.71
N ASN A 35 14.06 19.58 -0.69
CA ASN A 35 13.27 19.17 0.47
C ASN A 35 11.84 18.78 0.08
N GLN A 36 11.21 19.55 -0.82
CA GLN A 36 9.88 19.22 -1.36
C GLN A 36 9.89 17.90 -2.15
N THR A 37 10.90 17.68 -2.99
CA THR A 37 11.01 16.42 -3.74
C THR A 37 11.17 15.23 -2.81
N VAL A 38 12.09 15.29 -1.84
CA VAL A 38 12.32 14.20 -0.88
C VAL A 38 11.07 13.93 -0.05
N SER A 39 10.38 14.97 0.41
CA SER A 39 9.13 14.83 1.15
C SER A 39 8.04 14.16 0.31
N SER A 40 7.89 14.58 -0.94
CA SER A 40 6.91 14.00 -1.87
C SER A 40 7.20 12.53 -2.15
N THR A 41 8.46 12.17 -2.35
CA THR A 41 8.87 10.78 -2.55
C THR A 41 8.58 9.92 -1.31
N LYS A 42 8.85 10.42 -0.10
CA LYS A 42 8.52 9.71 1.14
C LYS A 42 7.02 9.47 1.29
N VAL A 43 6.21 10.48 1.01
CA VAL A 43 4.73 10.35 1.04
C VAL A 43 4.27 9.34 0.01
N LEU A 44 4.84 9.35 -1.21
CA LEU A 44 4.50 8.38 -2.25
C LEU A 44 4.79 6.94 -1.81
N TYR A 45 5.97 6.68 -1.22
CA TYR A 45 6.30 5.36 -0.68
C TYR A 45 5.35 4.92 0.44
N GLN A 46 4.95 5.84 1.33
CA GLN A 46 3.98 5.53 2.38
C GLN A 46 2.60 5.18 1.80
N ILE A 47 2.14 5.93 0.80
CA ILE A 47 0.88 5.65 0.10
C ILE A 47 0.95 4.28 -0.58
N GLN A 48 2.05 3.99 -1.26
CA GLN A 48 2.23 2.71 -1.94
C GLN A 48 2.20 1.54 -0.95
N LYS A 49 2.90 1.67 0.18
CA LYS A 49 2.89 0.66 1.24
C LYS A 49 1.49 0.44 1.81
N LEU A 50 0.76 1.53 2.11
CA LEU A 50 -0.62 1.43 2.59
C LEU A 50 -1.54 0.73 1.58
N ASN A 51 -1.34 0.97 0.30
CA ASN A 51 -2.15 0.35 -0.75
C ASN A 51 -1.84 -1.15 -0.90
N GLU A 52 -0.57 -1.54 -0.75
CA GLU A 52 -0.17 -2.95 -0.69
C GLU A 52 -0.77 -3.65 0.53
N ASP A 53 -0.69 -3.04 1.72
CA ASP A 53 -1.28 -3.58 2.95
C ASP A 53 -2.80 -3.74 2.81
N LEU A 54 -3.49 -2.76 2.21
CA LEU A 54 -4.92 -2.80 1.98
C LEU A 54 -5.31 -3.93 1.02
N LYS A 55 -4.51 -4.17 -0.03
CA LYS A 55 -4.73 -5.27 -0.97
C LYS A 55 -4.61 -6.62 -0.27
N VAL A 56 -3.59 -6.80 0.60
CA VAL A 56 -3.42 -8.03 1.39
C VAL A 56 -4.62 -8.27 2.31
N GLU A 57 -5.12 -7.23 2.98
CA GLU A 57 -6.29 -7.34 3.85
C GLU A 57 -7.57 -7.67 3.04
N GLN A 58 -7.71 -7.12 1.84
CA GLN A 58 -8.84 -7.42 0.97
C GLN A 58 -8.82 -8.87 0.46
N ASP A 59 -7.65 -9.39 0.11
CA ASP A 59 -7.48 -10.80 -0.26
C ASP A 59 -7.79 -11.72 0.93
N ARG A 60 -7.37 -11.34 2.15
CA ARG A 60 -7.74 -12.06 3.39
C ARG A 60 -9.25 -12.07 3.60
N LYS A 61 -9.92 -10.94 3.43
CA LYS A 61 -11.38 -10.85 3.55
C LYS A 61 -12.08 -11.79 2.58
N ILE A 62 -11.66 -11.80 1.31
CA ILE A 62 -12.21 -12.71 0.29
C ILE A 62 -11.99 -14.17 0.70
N SER A 63 -10.81 -14.52 1.20
CA SER A 63 -10.53 -15.88 1.65
C SER A 63 -11.41 -16.32 2.83
N LEU A 64 -11.67 -15.40 3.77
CA LEU A 64 -12.56 -15.64 4.91
C LEU A 64 -14.02 -15.76 4.48
N GLU A 65 -14.47 -14.97 3.51
CA GLU A 65 -15.79 -15.11 2.90
C GLU A 65 -15.95 -16.46 2.22
N MET A 66 -14.96 -16.91 1.44
CA MET A 66 -14.98 -18.24 0.82
C MET A 66 -15.02 -19.37 1.85
N LEU A 67 -14.26 -19.26 2.95
CA LEU A 67 -14.29 -20.24 4.04
C LEU A 67 -15.64 -20.23 4.77
N ARG A 68 -16.20 -19.04 5.03
CA ARG A 68 -17.53 -18.90 5.59
C ARG A 68 -18.55 -19.57 4.69
N ASP A 69 -18.55 -19.26 3.40
CA ASP A 69 -19.50 -19.82 2.43
C ASP A 69 -19.41 -21.34 2.35
N ARG A 70 -18.20 -21.91 2.44
CA ARG A 70 -18.00 -23.36 2.56
C ARG A 70 -18.60 -23.92 3.85
N LEU A 71 -18.37 -23.27 4.99
CA LEU A 71 -18.91 -23.69 6.29
C LEU A 71 -20.43 -23.49 6.40
N THR A 72 -20.98 -22.49 5.72
CA THR A 72 -22.43 -22.24 5.67
C THR A 72 -23.10 -22.93 4.49
N SER A 73 -22.34 -23.61 3.63
CA SER A 73 -22.91 -24.41 2.56
C SER A 73 -23.85 -25.44 3.18
N LEU A 74 -25.05 -25.55 2.60
CA LEU A 74 -26.09 -26.46 3.06
C LEU A 74 -25.56 -27.90 3.21
N GLU A 75 -24.65 -28.31 2.33
CA GLU A 75 -23.98 -29.61 2.37
C GLU A 75 -23.11 -29.80 3.62
N PHE A 76 -22.32 -28.79 4.01
CA PHE A 76 -21.52 -28.86 5.24
C PHE A 76 -22.40 -28.83 6.50
N VAL A 77 -23.44 -28.01 6.49
CA VAL A 77 -24.41 -27.92 7.60
C VAL A 77 -25.16 -29.25 7.75
N GLU A 78 -25.61 -29.83 6.64
CA GLU A 78 -26.29 -31.13 6.61
C GLU A 78 -25.34 -32.25 7.06
N TRP A 79 -24.12 -32.30 6.53
CA TRP A 79 -23.11 -33.27 6.95
C TRP A 79 -22.77 -33.15 8.44
N THR A 80 -22.60 -31.93 8.95
CA THR A 80 -22.33 -31.67 10.37
C THR A 80 -23.51 -32.05 11.25
N ALA A 81 -24.73 -31.74 10.83
CA ALA A 81 -25.95 -32.13 11.55
C ALA A 81 -26.11 -33.67 11.57
N ARG A 82 -25.90 -34.34 10.43
CA ARG A 82 -25.91 -35.80 10.32
C ARG A 82 -24.88 -36.45 11.25
N ASN A 83 -23.63 -35.99 11.22
CA ASN A 83 -22.58 -36.49 12.11
C ASN A 83 -22.89 -36.27 13.59
N LYS A 84 -23.41 -35.10 13.98
CA LYS A 84 -23.79 -34.83 15.38
C LYS A 84 -24.98 -35.66 15.85
N LEU A 85 -25.87 -36.04 14.94
CA LEU A 85 -27.01 -36.92 15.21
C LEU A 85 -26.62 -38.41 15.14
N GLY A 86 -25.35 -38.73 14.91
CA GLY A 86 -24.86 -40.12 14.83
C GLY A 86 -25.20 -40.83 13.52
N PHE A 87 -25.69 -40.11 12.51
CA PHE A 87 -25.89 -40.66 11.17
C PHE A 87 -24.55 -40.71 10.44
N THR A 88 -23.87 -41.85 10.52
CA THR A 88 -22.78 -42.21 9.61
C THR A 88 -23.39 -42.77 8.34
N ASP A 89 -23.04 -42.22 7.17
CA ASP A 89 -23.42 -42.84 5.89
C ASP A 89 -22.90 -44.29 5.90
N PRO A 90 -23.78 -45.29 5.73
CA PRO A 90 -23.36 -46.67 5.68
C PRO A 90 -22.35 -46.80 4.55
N ARG A 91 -21.19 -47.41 4.84
CA ARG A 91 -20.24 -47.76 3.77
C ARG A 91 -21.02 -48.61 2.77
N ARG A 92 -20.81 -48.41 1.47
CA ARG A 92 -21.49 -49.19 0.40
C ARG A 92 -21.43 -50.72 0.59
N GLN A 93 -20.55 -51.20 1.47
CA GLN A 93 -20.38 -52.60 1.84
C GLN A 93 -21.45 -53.12 2.83
N ASP A 94 -22.19 -52.24 3.52
CA ASP A 94 -23.21 -52.61 4.53
C ASP A 94 -24.65 -52.56 3.99
N ILE A 95 -24.83 -52.26 2.69
CA ILE A 95 -26.17 -52.23 2.07
C ILE A 95 -26.55 -53.65 1.66
N ILE A 96 -27.20 -54.38 2.56
CA ILE A 96 -27.83 -55.66 2.24
C ILE A 96 -29.14 -55.35 1.50
N LEU A 97 -29.15 -55.54 0.19
CA LEU A 97 -30.39 -55.53 -0.59
C LEU A 97 -31.19 -56.77 -0.20
N ILE A 98 -32.31 -56.60 0.50
CA ILE A 98 -33.26 -57.68 0.74
C ILE A 98 -33.95 -57.96 -0.59
N GLU A 99 -33.45 -58.94 -1.32
CA GLU A 99 -34.09 -59.47 -2.52
C GLU A 99 -35.43 -60.09 -2.09
N SER A 100 -36.52 -59.40 -2.41
CA SER A 100 -37.87 -59.91 -2.22
C SER A 100 -38.12 -61.00 -3.27
N ASN A 101 -37.89 -62.26 -2.90
CA ASN A 101 -38.37 -63.41 -3.66
C ASN A 101 -39.90 -63.40 -3.68
N THR A 102 -40.46 -63.01 -4.83
CA THR A 102 -41.82 -63.38 -5.27
C THR A 102 -41.73 -64.31 -6.45
#